data_AF-A0A552JSH4-F1
#
_entry.id   AF-A0A552JSH4-F1
#
_cell.length_a   1.000
_cell.length_b   1.000
_cell.length_c   1.000
_cell.angle_alpha   90.00
_cell.angle_beta   90.00
_cell.angle_gamma   90.00
#
_symmetry.space_group_name_H-M   'P 1'
#
loop_
_entity.id
_entity.type
_entity.pdbx_description
1 polymer ?
#
loop_
_entity_poly.entity_id
_entity_poly.type
_entity_poly.pdbx_seq_one_letter_code
_entity_poly.pdbx_strand_id
1 'polypeptide(L)'
;MTINNTQVEHFCTLFDSNFLPIGMTLHSSLMLHAQPFHLWIICMDKKVENQLKLINLSFVTLIPLPEVETPELLAIKDSRSKGEYCWTRVHPT
;
A
#
# COMPACT_ATOMS: atom_id res chain seq x y z
N MET A 1 17.12 -16.97 3.40
CA MET A 1 16.40 -17.82 2.43
C MET A 1 15.94 -16.88 1.32
N THR A 2 16.44 -17.04 0.09
CA THR A 2 16.12 -16.18 -1.05
C THR A 2 15.01 -16.85 -1.86
N ILE A 3 13.97 -16.10 -2.20
CA ILE A 3 12.90 -16.55 -3.09
C ILE A 3 13.32 -16.15 -4.51
N ASN A 4 13.78 -17.11 -5.30
CA ASN A 4 14.10 -16.87 -6.70
C ASN A 4 12.84 -17.09 -7.54
N ASN A 5 12.21 -15.99 -7.94
CA ASN A 5 10.98 -16.03 -8.69
C ASN A 5 11.26 -16.27 -10.19
N THR A 6 10.45 -17.12 -10.81
CA THR A 6 10.51 -17.39 -12.26
C THR A 6 9.59 -16.45 -13.06
N GLN A 7 8.66 -15.78 -12.39
CA GLN A 7 7.74 -14.77 -12.92
C GLN A 7 7.66 -13.58 -11.96
N VAL A 8 7.19 -12.42 -12.41
CA VAL A 8 7.06 -11.24 -11.54
C VAL A 8 6.02 -11.52 -10.46
N GLU A 9 6.43 -11.51 -9.20
CA GLU A 9 5.52 -11.66 -8.07
C GLU A 9 4.94 -10.30 -7.65
N HIS A 10 3.62 -10.26 -7.44
CA HIS A 10 2.91 -9.03 -7.09
C HIS A 10 2.58 -9.01 -5.61
N PHE A 11 3.14 -8.03 -4.89
CA PHE A 11 2.83 -7.78 -3.48
C PHE A 11 1.93 -6.56 -3.36
N CYS A 12 0.98 -6.57 -2.42
CA CYS A 12 0.15 -5.43 -2.11
C CYS A 12 0.23 -5.11 -0.62
N THR A 13 0.36 -3.82 -0.29
CA THR A 13 0.37 -3.33 1.09
C THR A 13 -0.35 -1.99 1.19
N LEU A 14 -0.70 -1.58 2.40
CA LEU A 14 -1.29 -0.29 2.71
C LEU A 14 -0.62 0.27 3.96
N PHE A 15 -0.31 1.56 3.97
CA PHE A 15 0.20 2.23 5.16
C PHE A 15 0.06 3.75 5.08
N ASP A 16 0.11 4.40 6.24
CA ASP A 16 0.13 5.86 6.39
C ASP A 16 1.55 6.39 6.67
N SER A 17 1.69 7.70 6.79
CA SER A 17 3.00 8.34 6.98
C SER A 17 3.75 7.95 8.27
N ASN A 18 3.07 7.40 9.28
CA ASN A 18 3.71 6.92 10.51
C ASN A 18 4.44 5.60 10.30
N PHE A 19 4.02 4.81 9.30
CA PHE A 19 4.57 3.50 9.00
C PHE A 19 5.55 3.52 7.81
N LEU A 20 5.85 4.70 7.25
CA LEU A 20 6.78 4.84 6.13
C LEU A 20 8.14 4.15 6.36
N PRO A 21 8.82 4.27 7.53
CA PRO A 21 10.09 3.57 7.76
C PRO A 21 9.97 2.04 7.64
N ILE A 22 8.85 1.48 8.08
CA ILE A 22 8.57 0.04 7.99
C ILE A 22 8.30 -0.34 6.53
N GLY A 23 7.55 0.48 5.79
CA GLY A 23 7.33 0.31 4.35
C GLY A 23 8.64 0.31 3.54
N MET A 24 9.57 1.20 3.87
CA MET A 24 10.90 1.24 3.25
C MET A 24 11.73 -0.01 3.56
N THR A 25 11.61 -0.53 4.78
CA THR A 25 12.26 -1.78 5.20
C THR A 25 11.69 -2.98 4.43
N LEU A 26 10.38 -3.03 4.23
CA LEU A 26 9.72 -4.05 3.40
C LEU A 26 10.25 -4.00 1.96
N HIS A 27 10.26 -2.82 1.32
CA HIS A 27 10.78 -2.66 -0.04
C HIS A 27 12.24 -3.12 -0.15
N SER A 28 13.08 -2.72 0.81
CA SER A 28 14.49 -3.14 0.86
C SER A 28 14.64 -4.66 0.98
N SER A 29 13.78 -5.31 1.76
CA SER A 29 13.76 -6.77 1.89
C SER A 29 13.36 -7.46 0.57
N LEU A 30 12.33 -6.96 -0.11
CA LEU A 30 11.90 -7.49 -1.41
C LEU A 30 12.99 -7.35 -2.48
N MET A 31 13.71 -6.22 -2.48
CA MET A 31 14.86 -6.00 -3.37
C MET A 31 15.96 -7.05 -3.18
N LEU A 32 16.20 -7.50 -1.94
CA LEU A 32 17.23 -8.49 -1.63
C LEU A 32 16.79 -9.93 -1.84
N HIS A 33 15.49 -10.23 -1.73
CA HIS A 33 15.05 -11.60 -1.53
C HIS A 33 13.94 -12.10 -2.46
N ALA A 34 13.27 -11.24 -3.22
CA ALA A 34 12.05 -11.60 -3.94
C ALA A 34 12.06 -11.15 -5.42
N GLN A 35 13.24 -10.94 -6.00
CA GLN A 35 13.32 -10.56 -7.42
C GLN A 35 12.96 -11.74 -8.35
N PRO A 36 12.23 -11.48 -9.45
CA PRO A 36 11.53 -10.23 -9.78
C PRO A 36 10.22 -10.05 -8.98
N PHE A 37 9.92 -8.80 -8.60
CA PHE A 37 8.65 -8.42 -7.97
C PHE A 37 8.10 -7.09 -8.49
N HIS A 38 6.83 -6.82 -8.15
CA HIS A 38 6.21 -5.50 -8.21
C HIS A 38 5.37 -5.26 -6.94
N LEU A 39 5.56 -4.11 -6.29
CA LEU A 39 4.90 -3.77 -5.03
C LEU A 39 3.84 -2.67 -5.25
N TRP A 40 2.60 -2.98 -4.93
CA TRP A 40 1.48 -2.04 -4.92
C TRP A 40 1.30 -1.48 -3.51
N ILE A 41 1.26 -0.14 -3.39
CA ILE A 41 1.13 0.53 -2.09
C ILE A 41 -0.10 1.43 -2.09
N ILE A 42 -1.10 1.09 -1.28
CA ILE A 42 -2.23 1.98 -1.00
C ILE A 42 -1.78 3.03 0.03
N CYS A 43 -1.73 4.29 -0.41
CA CYS A 43 -1.28 5.41 0.40
C CYS A 43 -2.44 5.93 1.26
N MET A 44 -2.44 5.60 2.56
CA MET A 44 -3.55 5.91 3.48
C MET A 44 -3.65 7.39 3.88
N ASP A 45 -2.65 8.20 3.55
CA ASP A 45 -2.71 9.66 3.68
C ASP A 45 -1.95 10.35 2.53
N LYS A 46 -2.22 11.64 2.34
CA LYS A 46 -1.56 12.42 1.29
C LYS A 46 -0.06 12.60 1.54
N LYS A 47 0.37 12.54 2.79
CA LYS A 47 1.75 12.79 3.20
C LYS A 47 2.65 11.65 2.71
N VAL A 48 2.26 10.40 2.93
CA VAL A 48 3.00 9.22 2.48
C VAL A 48 3.01 9.10 0.95
N GLU A 49 1.90 9.44 0.29
CA GLU A 49 1.84 9.51 -1.18
C GLU A 49 2.89 10.48 -1.73
N ASN A 50 2.94 11.71 -1.20
CA ASN A 50 3.90 12.72 -1.63
C ASN A 50 5.35 12.31 -1.32
N GLN A 51 5.59 11.74 -0.14
CA GLN A 51 6.92 11.27 0.25
C GLN A 51 7.41 10.14 -0.67
N LEU A 52 6.57 9.15 -0.96
CA LEU A 52 6.93 8.03 -1.83
C LEU A 52 7.12 8.46 -3.29
N LYS A 53 6.35 9.44 -3.78
CA LYS A 53 6.56 10.07 -5.10
C LYS A 53 7.93 10.73 -5.21
N LEU A 54 8.39 11.41 -4.16
CA LEU A 54 9.72 12.04 -4.11
C LEU A 54 10.84 11.00 -4.02
N ILE A 55 10.64 9.93 -3.25
CA ILE A 55 11.61 8.83 -3.10
C ILE A 55 11.75 8.05 -4.43
N ASN A 56 10.66 7.93 -5.20
CA ASN A 56 10.62 7.28 -6.51
C ASN A 56 11.19 5.85 -6.50
N LEU A 57 10.59 4.99 -5.68
CA LEU A 57 11.01 3.61 -5.52
C LEU A 57 10.86 2.79 -6.81
N SER A 58 11.85 1.98 -7.13
CA SER A 58 11.80 1.01 -8.23
C SER A 58 10.80 -0.11 -7.95
N PHE A 59 10.13 -0.59 -9.01
CA PHE A 59 9.17 -1.71 -8.96
C PHE A 59 8.00 -1.47 -8.02
N VAL A 60 7.57 -0.21 -7.92
CA VAL A 60 6.45 0.20 -7.06
C VAL A 60 5.39 0.93 -7.86
N THR A 61 4.12 0.67 -7.57
CA THR A 61 3.01 1.53 -7.97
C THR A 61 2.28 2.03 -6.73
N LEU A 62 2.11 3.34 -6.66
CA LEU A 62 1.36 4.01 -5.61
C LEU A 62 -0.10 4.10 -6.02
N ILE A 63 -0.99 3.73 -5.10
CA ILE A 63 -2.44 3.83 -5.25
C ILE A 63 -2.91 4.86 -4.20
N PRO A 64 -3.20 6.10 -4.60
CA PRO A 64 -3.78 7.10 -3.71
C PRO A 64 -5.09 6.59 -3.10
N LEU A 65 -5.33 6.87 -1.81
CA LEU A 65 -6.57 6.44 -1.14
C LEU A 65 -7.85 6.76 -1.93
N PRO A 66 -8.03 7.98 -2.50
CA PRO A 66 -9.25 8.33 -3.25
C PRO A 66 -9.57 7.43 -4.45
N GLU A 67 -8.57 6.73 -5.01
CA GLU A 67 -8.79 5.79 -6.12
C GLU A 67 -9.39 4.45 -5.66
N VAL A 68 -9.36 4.20 -4.34
CA VAL A 68 -9.86 2.98 -3.70
C VAL A 68 -11.13 3.23 -2.87
N GLU A 69 -11.46 4.49 -2.57
CA GLU A 69 -12.67 4.85 -1.82
C GLU A 69 -13.91 4.73 -2.74
N THR A 70 -14.81 3.80 -2.44
CA THR A 70 -16.13 3.76 -3.09
C THR A 70 -17.11 4.74 -2.41
N PRO A 71 -18.21 5.15 -3.06
CA PRO A 71 -19.23 6.01 -2.44
C PRO A 71 -19.75 5.48 -1.09
N GLU A 72 -19.85 4.17 -0.94
CA GLU A 72 -20.28 3.48 0.29
C GLU A 72 -19.23 3.57 1.40
N LEU A 73 -17.94 3.50 1.04
CA LEU A 73 -16.82 3.71 1.96
C LEU A 73 -16.72 5.17 2.41
N LEU A 74 -16.99 6.13 1.52
CA LEU A 74 -17.01 7.55 1.86
C LEU A 74 -18.13 7.89 2.85
N ALA A 75 -19.29 7.24 2.77
CA ALA A 75 -20.43 7.49 3.65
C ALA A 75 -20.17 7.13 5.13
N ILE A 76 -19.23 6.23 5.41
CA ILE A 76 -18.92 5.76 6.77
C ILE A 76 -17.63 6.36 7.35
N LYS A 77 -16.89 7.15 6.56
CA LYS A 77 -15.55 7.68 6.87
C LYS A 77 -15.49 8.49 8.16
N ASP A 78 -16.51 9.31 8.43
CA ASP A 78 -16.57 10.16 9.63
C ASP A 78 -17.00 9.41 10.90
N SER A 79 -17.50 8.17 10.76
CA SER A 79 -17.97 7.34 11.88
C SER A 79 -16.95 6.31 12.37
N ARG A 80 -15.78 6.21 11.72
CA ARG A 80 -14.82 5.12 11.93
C ARG A 80 -13.39 5.62 12.09
N SER A 81 -12.62 4.93 12.92
CA SER A 81 -11.18 5.17 13.05
C SER A 81 -10.45 4.71 11.77
N LYS A 82 -9.29 5.32 11.48
CA LYS A 82 -8.47 4.96 10.31
C LYS A 82 -8.18 3.45 10.21
N GLY A 83 -8.04 2.77 11.35
CA GLY A 83 -7.84 1.33 11.41
C GLY A 83 -9.06 0.52 10.96
N GLU A 84 -10.27 0.92 11.34
CA GLU A 84 -11.51 0.26 10.89
C GLU A 84 -11.77 0.51 9.40
N TYR A 85 -11.37 1.68 8.89
CA TYR A 85 -11.45 2.01 7.47
C TYR A 85 -10.61 1.03 6.62
N CYS A 86 -9.40 0.67 7.08
CA CYS A 86 -8.54 -0.31 6.41
C CYS A 86 -9.16 -1.71 6.29
N TRP A 87 -10.17 -2.05 7.10
CA TRP A 87 -10.74 -3.40 7.20
C TRP A 87 -12.23 -3.48 6.86
N THR A 88 -12.86 -2.39 6.42
CA THR A 88 -14.28 -2.43 6.08
C THR A 88 -14.47 -3.09 4.71
N ARG A 89 -14.85 -4.39 4.71
CA ARG A 89 -15.39 -5.05 3.52
C ARG A 89 -16.84 -4.59 3.34
N VAL A 90 -17.11 -3.87 2.26
CA VAL A 90 -18.49 -3.70 1.77
C VAL A 90 -18.88 -5.07 1.19
N HIS A 91 -19.73 -5.81 1.89
CA HIS A 91 -20.47 -6.93 1.28
C HIS A 91 -21.83 -6.37 0.85
N PRO A 92 -22.07 -6.16 -0.46
CA PRO A 92 -23.40 -5.82 -0.92
C PRO A 92 -24.21 -7.13 -1.03
N THR A 93 -25.23 -7.27 -0.19
CA THR A 93 -26.37 -8.15 -0.47
C THR A 93 -27.38 -7.41 -1.33
#